data_AF-A0A3A1X713-F1
#
_entry.id   AF-A0A3A1X713-F1
#
_cell.length_a   1.000
_cell.length_b   1.000
_cell.length_c   1.000
_cell.angle_alpha   90.00
_cell.angle_beta   90.00
_cell.angle_gamma   90.00
#
_symmetry.space_group_name_H-M   'P 1'
#
loop_
_entity.id
_entity.type
_entity.pdbx_description
1 polymer ?
#
loop_
_entity_poly.entity_id
_entity_poly.type
_entity_poly.pdbx_seq_one_letter_code
_entity_poly.pdbx_strand_id
1 'polypeptide(L)'
;MKVLFLPLDERPCNYKFPELLAKSSDFDLVNVPLELLGNKKQSADINGIVDFLMDNAKKCDIAIISADMLVYGGLVPSRVHNLQSDCLQSRLSVLEKLKKVNPNMTLFVFCTVMRAPAYNSSDEEPDYYAEYGRSLYLRAYLSDKKIRCNDLTQLQEKELESFDIPQYVIDDYENRRDKNLGINISILDLVANNTIDYLIFPQDDSSPYGYTAVSQRRLQSAVYSKRLNSRVAMYPGSDEVGMTLLARAFCKSHRIKPAISVEYSSILGPTIVPSYEDRPMFESLKSHVLACGARLLENWEDSDLGDLS
;
A
#
# COMPACT_ATOMS: atom_id res chain seq x y z
N MET A 1 -9.56 -14.84 -18.59
CA MET A 1 -8.20 -14.24 -18.42
C MET A 1 -7.51 -14.92 -17.25
N LYS A 2 -6.19 -15.07 -17.26
CA LYS A 2 -5.41 -15.68 -16.17
C LYS A 2 -4.60 -14.65 -15.39
N VAL A 3 -4.79 -14.58 -14.07
CA VAL A 3 -4.20 -13.57 -13.18
C VAL A 3 -3.30 -14.24 -12.16
N LEU A 4 -2.00 -13.95 -12.19
CA LEU A 4 -1.05 -14.33 -11.14
C LEU A 4 -1.18 -13.38 -9.96
N PHE A 5 -1.38 -13.91 -8.75
CA PHE A 5 -1.66 -13.09 -7.58
C PHE A 5 -0.74 -13.44 -6.42
N LEU A 6 -0.01 -12.43 -5.92
CA LEU A 6 0.69 -12.47 -4.64
C LEU A 6 0.00 -11.50 -3.68
N PRO A 7 -0.70 -12.01 -2.65
CA PRO A 7 -1.44 -11.18 -1.70
C PRO A 7 -0.50 -10.42 -0.75
N LEU A 8 -1.07 -9.44 -0.03
CA LEU A 8 -0.35 -8.64 0.96
C LEU A 8 0.12 -9.47 2.16
N ASP A 9 -0.76 -10.36 2.62
CA ASP A 9 -0.57 -11.26 3.75
C ASP A 9 -1.62 -12.39 3.71
N GLU A 10 -1.62 -13.24 4.74
CA GLU A 10 -2.48 -14.41 4.89
C GLU A 10 -3.92 -14.10 5.32
N ARG A 11 -4.24 -12.85 5.68
CA ARG A 11 -5.55 -12.50 6.26
C ARG A 11 -6.67 -12.69 5.23
N PRO A 12 -7.91 -13.02 5.66
CA PRO A 12 -9.01 -13.28 4.73
C PRO A 12 -9.30 -12.15 3.74
N CYS A 13 -9.12 -10.89 4.12
CA CYS A 13 -9.27 -9.74 3.23
C CYS A 13 -8.30 -9.76 2.05
N ASN A 14 -7.06 -10.21 2.29
CA ASN A 14 -5.98 -10.23 1.29
C ASN A 14 -5.90 -11.55 0.53
N TYR A 15 -6.30 -12.67 1.14
CA TYR A 15 -6.22 -14.00 0.54
C TYR A 15 -7.59 -14.52 0.09
N LYS A 16 -8.55 -14.60 1.01
CA LYS A 16 -9.80 -15.32 0.78
C LYS A 16 -10.79 -14.54 -0.08
N PHE A 17 -10.93 -13.24 0.14
CA PHE A 17 -11.89 -12.42 -0.59
C PHE A 17 -11.51 -12.30 -2.08
N PRO A 18 -10.24 -12.13 -2.46
CA PRO A 18 -9.79 -12.27 -3.85
C PRO A 18 -10.17 -13.60 -4.51
N GLU A 19 -10.02 -14.74 -3.82
CA GLU A 19 -10.45 -16.04 -4.34
C GLU A 19 -11.96 -16.11 -4.56
N LEU A 20 -12.75 -15.58 -3.63
CA LEU A 20 -14.21 -15.56 -3.75
C LEU A 20 -14.66 -14.67 -4.91
N LEU A 21 -14.03 -13.50 -5.06
CA LEU A 21 -14.29 -12.59 -6.17
C LEU A 21 -13.98 -13.26 -7.51
N ALA A 22 -12.81 -13.91 -7.63
CA ALA A 22 -12.42 -14.62 -8.84
C ALA A 22 -13.39 -15.77 -9.21
N LYS A 23 -13.89 -16.51 -8.22
CA LYS A 23 -14.91 -17.56 -8.43
C LYS A 23 -16.24 -17.01 -8.95
N SER A 24 -16.55 -15.75 -8.65
CA SER A 24 -17.74 -15.06 -9.14
C SER A 24 -17.53 -14.31 -10.46
N SER A 25 -16.32 -14.37 -11.03
CA SER A 25 -15.95 -13.70 -12.29
C SER A 25 -15.39 -14.70 -13.32
N ASP A 26 -15.00 -14.21 -14.49
CA ASP A 26 -14.42 -15.00 -15.60
C ASP A 26 -12.87 -15.06 -15.55
N PHE A 27 -12.28 -14.86 -14.36
CA PHE A 27 -10.83 -14.92 -14.17
C PHE A 27 -10.38 -16.22 -13.52
N ASP A 28 -9.33 -16.79 -14.10
CA ASP A 28 -8.54 -17.84 -13.49
C ASP A 28 -7.48 -17.21 -12.60
N LEU A 29 -7.72 -17.17 -11.29
CA LEU A 29 -6.79 -16.62 -10.30
C LEU A 29 -5.76 -17.68 -9.89
N VAL A 30 -4.51 -17.47 -10.30
CA VAL A 30 -3.35 -18.24 -9.85
C VAL A 30 -2.81 -17.58 -8.59
N ASN A 31 -3.42 -17.91 -7.46
CA ASN A 31 -2.99 -17.40 -6.17
C ASN A 31 -1.77 -18.19 -5.66
N VAL A 32 -0.82 -17.49 -5.04
CA VAL A 32 0.29 -18.14 -4.31
C VAL A 32 -0.30 -19.02 -3.20
N PRO A 33 0.15 -20.28 -3.05
CA PRO A 33 -0.34 -21.18 -2.01
C PRO A 33 -0.17 -20.59 -0.59
N LEU A 34 -1.20 -20.73 0.23
CA LEU A 34 -1.25 -20.17 1.59
C LEU A 34 -0.08 -20.63 2.46
N GLU A 35 0.38 -21.87 2.28
CA GLU A 35 1.51 -22.46 3.00
C GLU A 35 2.85 -21.78 2.74
N LEU A 36 2.97 -21.01 1.65
CA LEU A 36 4.17 -20.22 1.35
C LEU A 36 4.14 -18.85 2.00
N LEU A 37 2.97 -18.38 2.44
CA LEU A 37 2.80 -17.05 3.03
C LEU A 37 3.28 -17.01 4.48
N GLY A 38 3.53 -15.78 4.96
CA GLY A 38 3.84 -15.52 6.35
C GLY A 38 2.62 -15.65 7.26
N ASN A 39 2.83 -15.40 8.55
CA ASN A 39 1.76 -15.27 9.53
C ASN A 39 2.12 -14.18 10.53
N LYS A 40 1.45 -13.03 10.44
CA LYS A 40 1.81 -11.83 11.21
C LYS A 40 3.33 -11.58 11.16
N LYS A 41 4.02 -11.56 12.32
CA LYS A 41 5.47 -11.32 12.44
C LYS A 41 6.34 -12.43 11.81
N GLN A 42 5.79 -13.61 11.54
CA GLN A 42 6.52 -14.68 10.86
C GLN A 42 6.60 -14.37 9.36
N SER A 43 7.83 -14.27 8.86
CA SER A 43 8.10 -14.05 7.43
C SER A 43 7.74 -15.29 6.59
N ALA A 44 7.28 -15.05 5.37
CA ALA A 44 6.96 -16.04 4.35
C ALA A 44 8.16 -16.86 3.84
N ASP A 45 7.89 -17.98 3.15
CA ASP A 45 8.89 -18.67 2.33
C ASP A 45 9.09 -17.92 1.01
N ILE A 46 9.98 -16.92 1.05
CA ILE A 46 10.25 -16.04 -0.09
C ILE A 46 10.82 -16.81 -1.29
N ASN A 47 11.63 -17.85 -1.07
CA ASN A 47 12.18 -18.62 -2.18
C ASN A 47 11.07 -19.42 -2.86
N GLY A 48 10.22 -20.11 -2.08
CA GLY A 48 9.04 -20.80 -2.60
C GLY A 48 8.09 -19.87 -3.35
N ILE A 49 7.88 -18.65 -2.84
CA ILE A 49 7.10 -17.61 -3.53
C ILE A 49 7.73 -17.26 -4.88
N VAL A 50 9.04 -17.00 -4.92
CA VAL A 50 9.74 -16.63 -6.16
C VAL A 50 9.66 -17.75 -7.19
N ASP A 51 9.88 -19.00 -6.79
CA ASP A 51 9.79 -20.16 -7.68
C ASP A 51 8.37 -20.29 -8.23
N PHE A 52 7.34 -20.18 -7.37
CA PHE A 52 5.94 -20.21 -7.80
C PHE A 52 5.61 -19.11 -8.81
N LEU A 53 6.06 -17.87 -8.57
CA LEU A 53 5.82 -16.76 -9.47
C LEU A 53 6.49 -16.99 -10.83
N MET A 54 7.73 -17.47 -10.84
CA MET A 54 8.50 -17.71 -12.06
C MET A 54 7.90 -18.85 -12.91
N ASP A 55 7.43 -19.92 -12.28
CA ASP A 55 6.80 -21.07 -12.94
C ASP A 55 5.46 -20.74 -13.61
N ASN A 56 4.76 -19.73 -13.08
CA ASN A 56 3.43 -19.33 -13.55
C ASN A 56 3.45 -18.08 -14.45
N ALA A 57 4.48 -17.23 -14.37
CA ALA A 57 4.55 -15.95 -15.08
C ALA A 57 4.29 -16.05 -16.60
N LYS A 58 4.84 -17.08 -17.27
CA LYS A 58 4.65 -17.27 -18.73
C LYS A 58 3.22 -17.57 -19.14
N LYS A 59 2.39 -18.06 -18.22
CA LYS A 59 1.03 -18.55 -18.49
C LYS A 59 -0.03 -17.52 -18.13
N CYS A 60 0.34 -16.40 -17.50
CA CYS A 60 -0.60 -15.41 -17.00
C CYS A 60 -0.59 -14.15 -17.87
N ASP A 61 -1.77 -13.57 -18.05
CA ASP A 61 -1.97 -12.34 -18.83
C ASP A 61 -1.65 -11.10 -17.96
N ILE A 62 -1.99 -11.20 -16.68
CA ILE A 62 -1.80 -10.13 -15.67
C ILE A 62 -1.16 -10.74 -14.43
N ALA A 63 -0.27 -9.98 -13.79
CA ALA A 63 0.22 -10.25 -12.45
C ALA A 63 -0.14 -9.08 -11.52
N ILE A 64 -0.62 -9.40 -10.32
CA ILE A 64 -0.89 -8.46 -9.24
C ILE A 64 -0.02 -8.90 -8.06
N ILE A 65 0.97 -8.09 -7.70
CA ILE A 65 2.02 -8.50 -6.76
C ILE A 65 2.12 -7.51 -5.59
N SER A 66 2.02 -8.01 -4.35
CA SER A 66 2.46 -7.27 -3.17
C SER A 66 3.99 -7.23 -3.11
N ALA A 67 4.56 -6.04 -3.20
CA ALA A 67 5.99 -5.85 -2.99
C ALA A 67 6.38 -6.08 -1.52
N ASP A 68 5.48 -5.81 -0.56
CA ASP A 68 5.71 -6.11 0.85
C ASP A 68 5.94 -7.61 1.08
N MET A 69 5.07 -8.44 0.51
CA MET A 69 5.20 -9.90 0.55
C MET A 69 6.47 -10.38 -0.16
N LEU A 70 6.74 -9.87 -1.36
CA LEU A 70 7.91 -10.28 -2.15
C LEU A 70 9.25 -9.91 -1.49
N VAL A 71 9.34 -8.71 -0.90
CA VAL A 71 10.59 -8.14 -0.40
C VAL A 71 10.85 -8.52 1.06
N TYR A 72 9.81 -8.49 1.90
CA TYR A 72 9.96 -8.70 3.35
C TYR A 72 9.34 -10.01 3.84
N GLY A 73 8.52 -10.67 3.01
CA GLY A 73 7.76 -11.85 3.40
C GLY A 73 6.45 -11.52 4.11
N GLY A 74 5.93 -10.30 3.96
CA GLY A 74 4.58 -9.90 4.37
C GLY A 74 4.50 -8.44 4.83
N LEU A 75 3.27 -7.98 5.11
CA LEU A 75 3.00 -6.65 5.65
C LEU A 75 3.63 -6.39 7.03
N VAL A 76 3.46 -7.30 7.98
CA VAL A 76 4.04 -7.15 9.32
C VAL A 76 5.56 -7.36 9.30
N PRO A 77 6.11 -8.34 8.55
CA PRO A 77 7.55 -8.50 8.37
C PRO A 77 8.24 -7.25 7.79
N SER A 78 7.57 -6.44 6.97
CA SER A 78 8.13 -5.15 6.48
C SER A 78 8.38 -4.13 7.60
N ARG A 79 7.78 -4.33 8.78
CA ARG A 79 7.85 -3.40 9.92
C ARG A 79 8.84 -3.84 11.01
N VAL A 80 9.19 -5.13 11.06
CA VAL A 80 9.98 -5.72 12.16
C VAL A 80 11.33 -6.30 11.70
N HIS A 81 11.67 -6.23 10.42
CA HIS A 81 12.91 -6.80 9.90
C HIS A 81 14.17 -6.00 10.27
N ASN A 82 15.32 -6.68 10.19
CA ASN A 82 16.66 -6.08 10.27
C ASN A 82 17.50 -6.35 8.99
N LEU A 83 16.83 -6.73 7.89
CA LEU A 83 17.46 -7.02 6.59
C LEU A 83 18.31 -5.84 6.07
N GLN A 84 19.36 -6.19 5.32
CA GLN A 84 20.24 -5.22 4.66
C GLN A 84 19.63 -4.73 3.35
N SER A 85 19.91 -3.49 2.97
CA SER A 85 19.35 -2.85 1.77
C SER A 85 19.63 -3.66 0.50
N ASP A 86 20.82 -4.24 0.34
CA ASP A 86 21.17 -5.07 -0.81
C ASP A 86 20.28 -6.32 -0.93
N CYS A 87 19.93 -6.93 0.20
CA CYS A 87 19.00 -8.07 0.22
C CYS A 87 17.61 -7.62 -0.26
N LEU A 88 17.12 -6.48 0.24
CA LEU A 88 15.81 -5.94 -0.15
C LEU A 88 15.76 -5.62 -1.65
N GLN A 89 16.81 -4.97 -2.18
CA GLN A 89 16.93 -4.65 -3.59
C GLN A 89 17.03 -5.91 -4.48
N SER A 90 17.78 -6.92 -4.02
CA SER A 90 17.88 -8.20 -4.74
C SER A 90 16.52 -8.89 -4.89
N ARG A 91 15.65 -8.82 -3.86
CA ARG A 91 14.30 -9.36 -3.91
C ARG A 91 13.39 -8.54 -4.80
N LEU A 92 13.49 -7.21 -4.75
CA LEU A 92 12.74 -6.32 -5.63
C LEU A 92 13.05 -6.58 -7.12
N SER A 93 14.29 -6.95 -7.45
CA SER A 93 14.70 -7.28 -8.83
C SER A 93 13.94 -8.46 -9.46
N VAL A 94 13.24 -9.28 -8.65
CA VAL A 94 12.37 -10.35 -9.16
C VAL A 94 11.27 -9.80 -10.07
N LEU A 95 10.76 -8.59 -9.81
CA LEU A 95 9.75 -7.96 -10.68
C LEU A 95 10.25 -7.78 -12.12
N GLU A 96 11.52 -7.41 -12.30
CA GLU A 96 12.14 -7.32 -13.63
C GLU A 96 12.32 -8.69 -14.27
N LYS A 97 12.65 -9.72 -13.48
CA LYS A 97 12.77 -11.11 -13.97
C LYS A 97 11.42 -11.61 -14.48
N LEU A 98 10.34 -11.35 -13.75
CA LEU A 98 8.98 -11.72 -14.16
C LEU A 98 8.61 -11.06 -15.49
N LYS A 99 8.87 -9.76 -15.65
CA LYS A 99 8.62 -9.05 -16.91
C LYS A 99 9.50 -9.55 -18.06
N LYS A 100 10.76 -9.92 -17.80
CA LYS A 100 11.64 -10.53 -18.82
C LYS A 100 11.14 -11.90 -19.28
N VAL A 101 10.63 -12.71 -18.35
CA VAL A 101 10.09 -14.04 -18.63
C VAL A 101 8.80 -13.97 -19.44
N ASN A 102 7.95 -12.97 -19.18
CA ASN A 102 6.75 -12.69 -19.97
C ASN A 102 6.61 -11.18 -20.27
N PRO A 103 7.21 -10.70 -21.38
CA PRO A 103 7.18 -9.27 -21.74
C PRO A 103 5.77 -8.73 -22.01
N ASN A 104 4.81 -9.59 -22.36
CA ASN A 104 3.43 -9.22 -22.67
C ASN A 104 2.53 -9.19 -21.41
N MET A 105 2.99 -9.72 -20.28
CA MET A 105 2.22 -9.70 -19.03
C MET A 105 2.05 -8.27 -18.54
N THR A 106 0.82 -7.89 -18.21
CA THR A 106 0.59 -6.63 -17.48
C THR A 106 0.94 -6.83 -16.02
N LEU A 107 1.83 -6.00 -15.47
CA LEU A 107 2.29 -6.11 -14.09
C LEU A 107 1.74 -4.96 -13.24
N PHE A 108 0.80 -5.28 -12.36
CA PHE A 108 0.32 -4.40 -11.31
C PHE A 108 1.02 -4.73 -10.01
N VAL A 109 1.47 -3.70 -9.29
CA VAL A 109 2.20 -3.87 -8.04
C VAL A 109 1.64 -2.92 -6.99
N PHE A 110 1.73 -3.30 -5.73
CA PHE A 110 1.46 -2.40 -4.63
C PHE A 110 2.47 -2.59 -3.51
N CYS A 111 2.79 -1.50 -2.81
CA CYS A 111 3.79 -1.49 -1.75
C CYS A 111 3.34 -0.51 -0.67
N THR A 112 3.25 -0.95 0.59
CA THR A 112 2.71 -0.08 1.64
C THR A 112 3.68 1.05 2.01
N VAL A 113 3.12 2.21 2.35
CA VAL A 113 3.88 3.20 3.13
C VAL A 113 3.80 2.77 4.58
N MET A 114 4.95 2.44 5.18
CA MET A 114 5.01 1.97 6.57
C MET A 114 4.20 2.89 7.51
N ARG A 115 3.21 2.32 8.19
CA ARG A 115 2.31 3.02 9.12
C ARG A 115 3.05 3.58 10.33
N ALA A 116 2.42 4.47 11.08
CA ALA A 116 2.91 4.98 12.36
C ALA A 116 1.73 5.16 13.34
N PRO A 117 1.32 4.10 14.05
CA PRO A 117 0.15 4.13 14.92
C PRO A 117 0.27 5.18 16.04
N ALA A 118 -0.85 5.84 16.37
CA ALA A 118 -0.89 6.84 17.44
C ALA A 118 -1.02 6.24 18.86
N TYR A 119 -0.82 4.94 19.00
CA TYR A 119 -1.04 4.17 20.23
C TYR A 119 0.11 3.19 20.50
N ASN A 120 0.14 2.68 21.72
CA ASN A 120 1.11 1.69 22.16
C ASN A 120 0.59 0.28 21.85
N SER A 121 1.32 -0.46 21.02
CA SER A 121 1.06 -1.86 20.71
C SER A 121 2.31 -2.48 20.11
N SER A 122 2.51 -3.78 20.29
CA SER A 122 3.55 -4.55 19.60
C SER A 122 2.94 -5.75 18.86
N ASP A 123 1.66 -5.69 18.48
CA ASP A 123 1.04 -6.79 17.72
C ASP A 123 1.65 -6.87 16.31
N GLU A 124 1.83 -5.73 15.65
CA GLU A 124 2.39 -5.63 14.28
C GLU A 124 3.71 -4.83 14.22
N GLU A 125 4.07 -4.17 15.31
CA GLU A 125 5.23 -3.29 15.44
C GLU A 125 6.36 -3.99 16.23
N PRO A 126 7.60 -3.45 16.20
CA PRO A 126 8.68 -3.92 17.07
C PRO A 126 8.29 -3.89 18.55
N ASP A 127 8.89 -4.76 19.37
CA ASP A 127 8.42 -4.99 20.74
C ASP A 127 8.46 -3.73 21.62
N TYR A 128 9.44 -2.84 21.41
CA TYR A 128 9.53 -1.56 22.12
C TYR A 128 8.35 -0.61 21.82
N TYR A 129 7.58 -0.85 20.76
CA TYR A 129 6.45 -0.01 20.38
C TYR A 129 5.27 -0.14 21.36
N ALA A 130 5.20 -1.24 22.12
CA ALA A 130 4.26 -1.38 23.24
C ALA A 130 4.50 -0.37 24.37
N GLU A 131 5.71 0.17 24.50
CA GLU A 131 6.06 1.16 25.52
C GLU A 131 6.16 2.57 24.92
N TYR A 132 6.85 2.71 23.79
CA TYR A 132 7.23 4.01 23.22
C TYR A 132 6.42 4.43 21.99
N GLY A 133 5.48 3.62 21.50
CA GLY A 133 4.78 3.85 20.21
C GLY A 133 4.11 5.22 20.10
N ARG A 134 3.27 5.57 21.07
CA ARG A 134 2.58 6.87 21.15
C ARG A 134 3.57 8.04 21.25
N SER A 135 4.63 7.89 22.03
CA SER A 135 5.65 8.93 22.20
C SER A 135 6.44 9.14 20.90
N LEU A 136 6.82 8.06 20.21
CA LEU A 136 7.45 8.12 18.88
C LEU A 136 6.56 8.84 17.87
N TYR A 137 5.28 8.48 17.82
CA TYR A 137 4.30 9.11 16.95
C TYR A 137 4.19 10.62 17.22
N LEU A 138 3.95 11.01 18.48
CA LEU A 138 3.75 12.42 18.84
C LEU A 138 5.01 13.26 18.64
N ARG A 139 6.19 12.72 18.99
CA ARG A 139 7.48 13.37 18.70
C ARG A 139 7.56 13.73 17.22
N ALA A 140 7.36 12.75 16.32
CA ALA A 140 7.45 12.99 14.89
C ALA A 140 6.35 13.93 14.36
N TYR A 141 5.12 13.79 14.87
CA TYR A 141 4.00 14.65 14.51
C TYR A 141 4.30 16.12 14.82
N LEU A 142 4.72 16.41 16.05
CA LEU A 142 5.02 17.77 16.50
C LEU A 142 6.27 18.32 15.80
N SER A 143 7.31 17.51 15.61
CA SER A 143 8.49 17.92 14.83
C SER A 143 8.13 18.28 13.39
N ASP A 144 7.36 17.45 12.68
CA ASP A 144 6.96 17.73 11.30
C ASP A 144 6.05 18.96 11.22
N LYS A 145 5.12 19.12 12.17
CA LYS A 145 4.26 20.30 12.26
C LYS A 145 5.08 21.57 12.48
N LYS A 146 6.07 21.55 13.40
CA LYS A 146 6.98 22.68 13.62
C LYS A 146 7.74 23.07 12.36
N ILE A 147 8.30 22.08 11.64
CA ILE A 147 9.05 22.30 10.40
C ILE A 147 8.17 22.91 9.31
N ARG A 148 6.92 22.45 9.17
CA ARG A 148 6.04 22.83 8.06
C ARG A 148 5.30 24.13 8.27
N CYS A 149 4.83 24.36 9.49
CA CYS A 149 3.89 25.43 9.81
C CYS A 149 4.47 26.46 10.78
N ASN A 150 5.51 26.08 11.54
CA ASN A 150 6.13 26.91 12.58
C ASN A 150 5.09 27.54 13.55
N ASP A 151 4.06 26.76 13.91
CA ASP A 151 2.85 27.20 14.62
C ASP A 151 2.55 26.36 15.88
N LEU A 152 3.57 25.73 16.48
CA LEU A 152 3.37 25.00 17.73
C LEU A 152 2.99 25.96 18.87
N THR A 153 2.04 25.54 19.70
CA THR A 153 1.75 26.25 20.94
C THR A 153 2.87 26.03 21.97
N GLN A 154 3.00 26.91 22.96
CA GLN A 154 3.99 26.72 24.04
C GLN A 154 3.83 25.38 24.79
N LEU A 155 2.59 24.87 24.89
CA LEU A 155 2.33 23.55 25.46
C LEU A 155 2.89 22.44 24.57
N GLN A 156 2.71 22.55 23.26
CA GLN A 156 3.24 21.59 22.28
C GLN A 156 4.77 21.62 22.20
N GLU A 157 5.40 22.78 22.35
CA GLU A 157 6.87 22.86 22.42
C GLU A 157 7.41 22.15 23.66
N LYS A 158 6.80 22.38 24.82
CA LYS A 158 7.16 21.67 26.06
C LYS A 158 6.90 20.16 25.95
N GLU A 159 5.79 19.77 25.32
CA GLU A 159 5.47 18.36 25.09
C GLU A 159 6.54 17.70 24.22
N LEU A 160 6.95 18.34 23.12
CA LEU A 160 8.00 17.85 22.23
C LEU A 160 9.34 17.62 22.95
N GLU A 161 9.69 18.50 23.90
CA GLU A 161 10.91 18.40 24.71
C GLU A 161 10.80 17.37 25.85
N SER A 162 9.58 16.92 26.19
CA SER A 162 9.32 16.05 27.35
C SER A 162 9.40 14.55 27.06
N PHE A 163 9.44 14.14 25.79
CA PHE A 163 9.44 12.73 25.43
C PHE A 163 10.76 12.05 25.80
N ASP A 164 10.72 11.19 26.81
CA ASP A 164 11.83 10.31 27.20
C ASP A 164 11.77 9.01 26.39
N ILE A 165 12.39 9.03 25.20
CA ILE A 165 12.50 7.86 24.32
C ILE A 165 13.98 7.53 24.19
N PRO A 166 14.41 6.30 24.51
CA PRO A 166 15.79 5.89 24.33
C PRO A 166 16.25 6.09 22.88
N GLN A 167 17.44 6.66 22.68
CA GLN A 167 17.94 6.98 21.34
C GLN A 167 17.97 5.75 20.40
N TYR A 168 18.30 4.58 20.93
CA TYR A 168 18.31 3.33 20.15
C TYR A 168 16.92 2.98 19.58
N VAL A 169 15.83 3.33 20.28
CA VAL A 169 14.44 3.11 19.81
C VAL A 169 14.12 4.02 18.63
N ILE A 170 14.54 5.29 18.72
CA ILE A 170 14.38 6.27 17.65
C ILE A 170 15.17 5.82 16.42
N ASP A 171 16.46 5.53 16.59
CA ASP A 171 17.37 5.16 15.50
C ASP A 171 16.90 3.91 14.78
N ASP A 172 16.48 2.88 15.53
CA ASP A 172 16.01 1.62 14.99
C ASP A 172 14.69 1.79 14.21
N TYR A 173 13.73 2.55 14.76
CA TYR A 173 12.47 2.83 14.09
C TYR A 173 12.68 3.65 12.81
N GLU A 174 13.46 4.74 12.88
CA GLU A 174 13.73 5.62 11.74
C GLU A 174 14.54 4.90 10.65
N ASN A 175 15.52 4.06 11.02
CA ASN A 175 16.27 3.24 10.06
C ASN A 175 15.38 2.23 9.32
N ARG A 176 14.43 1.57 9.99
CA ARG A 176 13.45 0.69 9.32
C ARG A 176 12.59 1.46 8.32
N ARG A 177 12.13 2.65 8.71
CA ARG A 177 11.34 3.52 7.83
C ARG A 177 12.13 3.99 6.63
N ASP A 178 13.39 4.38 6.81
CA ASP A 178 14.25 4.81 5.71
C ASP A 178 14.53 3.67 4.72
N LYS A 179 14.73 2.44 5.20
CA LYS A 179 14.84 1.25 4.33
C LYS A 179 13.55 1.01 3.54
N ASN A 180 12.39 1.05 4.20
CA ASN A 180 11.09 0.90 3.55
C ASN A 180 10.83 1.99 2.50
N LEU A 181 11.11 3.24 2.85
CA LEU A 181 10.99 4.36 1.92
C LEU A 181 11.98 4.24 0.76
N GLY A 182 13.19 3.73 1.00
CA GLY A 182 14.16 3.42 -0.04
C GLY A 182 13.60 2.44 -1.08
N ILE A 183 12.97 1.35 -0.63
CA ILE A 183 12.31 0.39 -1.52
C ILE A 183 11.12 1.03 -2.26
N ASN A 184 10.30 1.81 -1.56
CA ASN A 184 9.20 2.57 -2.18
C ASN A 184 9.69 3.58 -3.23
N ILE A 185 10.90 4.12 -3.10
CA ILE A 185 11.48 4.98 -4.13
C ILE A 185 12.05 4.14 -5.28
N SER A 186 12.77 3.05 -5.00
CA SER A 186 13.35 2.18 -6.02
C SER A 186 12.28 1.54 -6.92
N ILE A 187 11.12 1.18 -6.38
CA ILE A 187 10.04 0.60 -7.19
C ILE A 187 9.48 1.59 -8.23
N LEU A 188 9.63 2.91 -8.01
CA LEU A 188 9.25 3.92 -9.02
C LEU A 188 10.13 3.85 -10.27
N ASP A 189 11.38 3.41 -10.15
CA ASP A 189 12.27 3.21 -11.30
C ASP A 189 11.75 2.08 -12.20
N LEU A 190 11.12 1.07 -11.61
CA LEU A 190 10.47 -0.02 -12.34
C LEU A 190 9.19 0.43 -13.06
N VAL A 191 8.49 1.43 -12.54
CA VAL A 191 7.38 2.06 -13.29
C VAL A 191 7.95 2.93 -14.42
N ALA A 192 8.99 3.72 -14.13
CA ALA A 192 9.62 4.60 -15.11
C ALA A 192 10.20 3.84 -16.31
N ASN A 193 10.79 2.67 -16.10
CA ASN A 193 11.32 1.81 -17.17
C ASN A 193 10.29 0.88 -17.82
N ASN A 194 9.00 0.99 -17.46
CA ASN A 194 7.88 0.18 -17.96
C ASN A 194 7.91 -1.31 -17.59
N THR A 195 8.66 -1.68 -16.54
CA THR A 195 8.54 -3.01 -15.93
C THR A 195 7.18 -3.16 -15.25
N ILE A 196 6.76 -2.15 -14.48
CA ILE A 196 5.48 -2.09 -13.78
C ILE A 196 4.51 -1.20 -14.57
N ASP A 197 3.34 -1.74 -14.88
CA ASP A 197 2.30 -1.06 -15.66
C ASP A 197 1.43 -0.14 -14.79
N TYR A 198 1.20 -0.50 -13.53
CA TYR A 198 0.47 0.31 -12.56
C TYR A 198 0.92 0.01 -11.13
N LEU A 199 1.07 1.05 -10.32
CA LEU A 199 1.58 0.95 -8.95
C LEU A 199 0.65 1.66 -7.96
N ILE A 200 0.41 1.05 -6.81
CA ILE A 200 -0.35 1.64 -5.72
C ILE A 200 0.49 1.65 -4.43
N PHE A 201 0.55 2.80 -3.77
CA PHE A 201 1.08 2.92 -2.41
C PHE A 201 -0.07 3.09 -1.42
N PRO A 202 -0.63 2.00 -0.86
CA PRO A 202 -1.63 2.15 0.19
C PRO A 202 -1.00 2.61 1.51
N GLN A 203 -1.88 3.06 2.40
CA GLN A 203 -1.50 3.61 3.69
C GLN A 203 -2.47 3.14 4.78
N ASP A 204 -1.92 2.78 5.93
CA ASP A 204 -2.67 2.57 7.18
C ASP A 204 -2.13 3.54 8.24
N ASP A 205 -2.98 3.92 9.20
CA ASP A 205 -2.69 4.96 10.22
C ASP A 205 -1.93 6.15 9.64
N SER A 206 -2.53 6.76 8.62
CA SER A 206 -2.00 8.01 8.09
C SER A 206 -2.45 9.18 8.96
N SER A 207 -1.60 10.21 9.01
CA SER A 207 -1.83 11.41 9.79
C SER A 207 -1.36 12.63 8.98
N PRO A 208 -1.98 13.81 9.14
CA PRO A 208 -1.58 15.02 8.41
C PRO A 208 -0.12 15.44 8.62
N TYR A 209 0.50 15.03 9.74
CA TYR A 209 1.88 15.30 10.08
C TYR A 209 2.58 14.05 10.61
N GLY A 210 3.91 14.09 10.63
CA GLY A 210 4.75 13.05 11.23
C GLY A 210 5.27 12.04 10.21
N TYR A 211 5.64 10.86 10.71
CA TYR A 211 6.41 9.88 9.97
C TYR A 211 5.80 9.46 8.62
N THR A 212 4.51 9.12 8.59
CA THR A 212 3.81 8.75 7.36
C THR A 212 3.74 9.94 6.40
N ALA A 213 3.34 11.12 6.87
CA ALA A 213 3.25 12.34 6.06
C ALA A 213 4.60 12.74 5.42
N VAL A 214 5.71 12.62 6.16
CA VAL A 214 7.07 12.88 5.63
C VAL A 214 7.38 11.90 4.49
N SER A 215 7.09 10.62 4.69
CA SER A 215 7.33 9.56 3.70
C SER A 215 6.49 9.81 2.44
N GLN A 216 5.22 10.16 2.60
CA GLN A 216 4.30 10.50 1.52
C GLN A 216 4.80 11.67 0.67
N ARG A 217 5.23 12.77 1.30
CA ARG A 217 5.72 13.95 0.56
C ARG A 217 6.98 13.62 -0.24
N ARG A 218 7.88 12.81 0.30
CA ARG A 218 9.07 12.33 -0.43
C ARG A 218 8.66 11.48 -1.62
N LEU A 219 7.71 10.56 -1.46
CA LEU A 219 7.19 9.73 -2.55
C LEU A 219 6.45 10.55 -3.62
N GLN A 220 5.55 11.45 -3.24
CA GLN A 220 4.85 12.35 -4.17
C GLN A 220 5.84 13.17 -4.99
N SER A 221 6.88 13.71 -4.34
CA SER A 221 7.94 14.46 -5.02
C SER A 221 8.69 13.59 -6.04
N ALA A 222 8.97 12.33 -5.70
CA ALA A 222 9.60 11.38 -6.61
C ALA A 222 8.69 10.95 -7.78
N VAL A 223 7.40 10.73 -7.53
CA VAL A 223 6.39 10.44 -8.56
C VAL A 223 6.27 11.61 -9.54
N TYR A 224 6.21 12.83 -9.02
CA TYR A 224 6.11 14.04 -9.84
C TYR A 224 7.35 14.24 -10.70
N SER A 225 8.55 14.15 -10.13
CA SER A 225 9.81 14.34 -10.87
C SER A 225 10.00 13.31 -11.98
N LYS A 226 9.53 12.07 -11.78
CA LYS A 226 9.53 11.00 -12.79
C LYS A 226 8.31 11.03 -13.73
N ARG A 227 7.38 11.97 -13.55
CA ARG A 227 6.13 12.12 -14.34
C ARG A 227 5.24 10.87 -14.34
N LEU A 228 5.07 10.25 -13.18
CA LEU A 228 4.38 8.97 -13.04
C LEU A 228 2.92 9.07 -12.55
N ASN A 229 2.36 10.28 -12.43
CA ASN A 229 1.05 10.54 -11.81
C ASN A 229 -0.13 9.75 -12.41
N SER A 230 -0.06 9.35 -13.68
CA SER A 230 -1.12 8.56 -14.34
C SER A 230 -1.02 7.05 -14.09
N ARG A 231 0.12 6.58 -13.57
CA ARG A 231 0.43 5.16 -13.34
C ARG A 231 0.70 4.81 -11.89
N VAL A 232 0.77 5.81 -11.01
CA VAL A 232 1.02 5.64 -9.58
C VAL A 232 -0.12 6.28 -8.81
N ALA A 233 -0.77 5.51 -7.95
CA ALA A 233 -1.77 6.00 -7.00
C ALA A 233 -1.25 5.87 -5.56
N MET A 234 -1.72 6.73 -4.67
CA MET A 234 -1.38 6.70 -3.25
C MET A 234 -2.56 7.18 -2.41
N TYR A 235 -3.12 6.29 -1.59
CA TYR A 235 -4.35 6.54 -0.84
C TYR A 235 -4.46 5.63 0.40
N PRO A 236 -5.33 5.94 1.38
CA PRO A 236 -5.55 5.09 2.55
C PRO A 236 -6.29 3.79 2.24
N GLY A 237 -5.93 2.73 2.96
CA GLY A 237 -6.56 1.41 2.90
C GLY A 237 -5.73 0.36 2.16
N SER A 238 -4.98 -0.43 2.94
CA SER A 238 -4.08 -1.47 2.42
C SER A 238 -4.76 -2.80 2.13
N ASP A 239 -5.78 -3.17 2.92
CA ASP A 239 -6.43 -4.47 2.86
C ASP A 239 -7.29 -4.68 1.61
N GLU A 240 -7.78 -3.59 1.02
CA GLU A 240 -8.62 -3.63 -0.18
C GLU A 240 -7.82 -3.59 -1.50
N VAL A 241 -6.53 -3.24 -1.47
CA VAL A 241 -5.76 -2.99 -2.70
C VAL A 241 -5.71 -4.18 -3.64
N GLY A 242 -5.60 -5.40 -3.09
CA GLY A 242 -5.62 -6.63 -3.89
C GLY A 242 -6.91 -6.75 -4.70
N MET A 243 -8.07 -6.49 -4.07
CA MET A 243 -9.37 -6.49 -4.73
C MET A 243 -9.52 -5.32 -5.71
N THR A 244 -9.03 -4.13 -5.36
CA THR A 244 -9.01 -2.95 -6.24
C THR A 244 -8.24 -3.23 -7.53
N LEU A 245 -7.08 -3.88 -7.44
CA LEU A 245 -6.29 -4.25 -8.62
C LEU A 245 -6.91 -5.40 -9.41
N LEU A 246 -7.64 -6.32 -8.78
CA LEU A 246 -8.44 -7.32 -9.48
C LEU A 246 -9.58 -6.68 -10.27
N ALA A 247 -10.28 -5.70 -9.69
CA ALA A 247 -11.28 -4.92 -10.41
C ALA A 247 -10.66 -4.13 -11.58
N ARG A 248 -9.46 -3.57 -11.40
CA ARG A 248 -8.72 -2.93 -12.48
C ARG A 248 -8.35 -3.90 -13.60
N ALA A 249 -7.91 -5.10 -13.23
CA ALA A 249 -7.62 -6.18 -14.17
C ALA A 249 -8.89 -6.55 -14.96
N PHE A 250 -10.05 -6.63 -14.29
CA PHE A 250 -11.34 -6.84 -14.93
C PHE A 250 -11.66 -5.78 -15.96
N CYS A 251 -11.59 -4.50 -15.56
CA CYS A 251 -11.93 -3.40 -16.44
C CYS A 251 -11.01 -3.37 -17.67
N LYS A 252 -9.71 -3.64 -17.46
CA LYS A 252 -8.72 -3.69 -18.53
C LYS A 252 -8.99 -4.81 -19.52
N SER A 253 -9.27 -6.03 -19.05
CA SER A 253 -9.49 -7.20 -19.94
C SER A 253 -10.76 -7.05 -20.79
N HIS A 254 -11.80 -6.48 -20.20
CA HIS A 254 -13.09 -6.25 -20.86
C HIS A 254 -13.14 -4.92 -21.64
N ARG A 255 -12.11 -4.08 -21.51
CA ARG A 255 -12.05 -2.74 -22.12
C ARG A 255 -13.22 -1.85 -21.71
N ILE A 256 -13.66 -1.97 -20.47
CA ILE A 256 -14.74 -1.15 -19.89
C ILE A 256 -14.18 -0.11 -18.92
N LYS A 257 -14.97 0.93 -18.65
CA LYS A 257 -14.69 1.97 -17.66
C LYS A 257 -15.98 2.29 -16.90
N PRO A 258 -16.30 1.48 -15.86
CA PRO A 258 -17.56 1.61 -15.14
C PRO A 258 -17.76 3.02 -14.61
N ALA A 259 -18.98 3.52 -14.68
CA ALA A 259 -19.37 4.82 -14.17
C ALA A 259 -20.07 4.65 -12.81
N ILE A 260 -19.49 5.22 -11.76
CA ILE A 260 -19.95 5.07 -10.38
C ILE A 260 -20.46 6.41 -9.89
N SER A 261 -21.69 6.43 -9.37
CA SER A 261 -22.22 7.50 -8.54
C SER A 261 -22.28 7.03 -7.08
N VAL A 262 -22.25 7.98 -6.15
CA VAL A 262 -22.08 7.69 -4.72
C VAL A 262 -23.11 8.47 -3.93
N GLU A 263 -23.87 7.75 -3.10
CA GLU A 263 -24.76 8.34 -2.11
C GLU A 263 -24.16 8.18 -0.71
N TYR A 264 -24.29 9.24 0.11
CA TYR A 264 -23.83 9.25 1.48
C TYR A 264 -25.01 9.21 2.43
N SER A 265 -24.94 8.34 3.44
CA SER A 265 -25.95 8.25 4.51
C SER A 265 -26.00 9.49 5.41
N SER A 266 -25.00 10.37 5.30
CA SER A 266 -24.91 11.62 6.06
C SER A 266 -24.44 12.76 5.15
N ILE A 267 -25.04 13.93 5.33
CA ILE A 267 -24.70 15.17 4.61
C ILE A 267 -23.21 15.51 4.79
N LEU A 268 -22.66 15.29 5.99
CA LEU A 268 -21.25 15.56 6.29
C LEU A 268 -20.33 14.36 6.00
N GLY A 269 -20.88 13.19 5.66
CA GLY A 269 -20.12 11.97 5.33
C GLY A 269 -18.87 12.21 4.47
N PRO A 270 -18.98 12.87 3.29
CA PRO A 270 -17.82 13.06 2.41
C PRO A 270 -16.71 13.95 2.98
N THR A 271 -17.01 14.79 3.98
CA THR A 271 -16.06 15.75 4.58
C THR A 271 -15.37 15.22 5.83
N ILE A 272 -15.89 14.15 6.42
CA ILE A 272 -15.32 13.52 7.61
C ILE A 272 -13.98 12.90 7.25
N VAL A 273 -12.96 13.14 8.09
CA VAL A 273 -11.69 12.42 8.07
C VAL A 273 -11.83 11.20 8.99
N PRO A 274 -11.81 9.96 8.48
CA PRO A 274 -11.85 8.76 9.30
C PRO A 274 -10.68 8.67 10.29
N SER A 275 -10.85 7.94 11.40
CA SER A 275 -9.87 7.91 12.50
C SER A 275 -8.47 7.40 12.14
N TYR A 276 -8.35 6.62 11.07
CA TYR A 276 -7.08 6.00 10.64
C TYR A 276 -6.59 6.56 9.28
N GLU A 277 -7.19 7.65 8.82
CA GLU A 277 -6.88 8.28 7.53
C GLU A 277 -6.44 9.74 7.70
N ASP A 278 -5.77 10.26 6.68
CA ASP A 278 -5.21 11.61 6.66
C ASP A 278 -6.00 12.61 5.81
N ARG A 279 -7.14 12.19 5.25
CA ARG A 279 -7.93 12.99 4.30
C ARG A 279 -9.43 12.74 4.43
N PRO A 280 -10.27 13.65 3.91
CA PRO A 280 -11.71 13.44 3.88
C PRO A 280 -12.07 12.16 3.12
N MET A 281 -13.11 11.47 3.60
CA MET A 281 -13.61 10.21 3.03
C MET A 281 -13.79 10.28 1.50
N PHE A 282 -14.25 11.43 0.99
CA PHE A 282 -14.47 11.60 -0.45
C PHE A 282 -13.17 11.54 -1.27
N GLU A 283 -12.06 12.03 -0.74
CA GLU A 283 -10.76 11.98 -1.44
C GLU A 283 -10.21 10.55 -1.48
N SER A 284 -10.41 9.78 -0.41
CA SER A 284 -10.11 8.34 -0.40
C SER A 284 -10.97 7.59 -1.41
N LEU A 285 -12.28 7.85 -1.43
CA LEU A 285 -13.21 7.23 -2.38
C LEU A 285 -12.85 7.51 -3.85
N LYS A 286 -12.57 8.77 -4.21
CA LYS A 286 -12.12 9.13 -5.56
C LYS A 286 -10.90 8.32 -5.97
N SER A 287 -9.94 8.18 -5.05
CA SER A 287 -8.70 7.45 -5.31
C SER A 287 -8.97 5.97 -5.59
N HIS A 288 -9.84 5.33 -4.79
CA HIS A 288 -10.26 3.93 -4.99
C HIS A 288 -11.00 3.71 -6.31
N VAL A 289 -11.96 4.59 -6.64
CA VAL A 289 -12.71 4.51 -7.92
C VAL A 289 -11.78 4.62 -9.13
N LEU A 290 -10.82 5.55 -9.10
CA LEU A 290 -9.85 5.70 -10.18
C LEU A 290 -8.87 4.51 -10.24
N ALA A 291 -8.46 4.00 -9.08
CA ALA A 291 -7.55 2.87 -8.97
C ALA A 291 -8.15 1.55 -9.47
N CYS A 292 -9.46 1.31 -9.27
CA CYS A 292 -10.14 0.15 -9.82
C CYS A 292 -10.45 0.25 -11.33
N GLY A 293 -10.16 1.40 -11.96
CA GLY A 293 -10.38 1.61 -13.40
C GLY A 293 -11.76 2.16 -13.77
N ALA A 294 -12.54 2.56 -12.77
CA ALA A 294 -13.82 3.23 -12.94
C ALA A 294 -13.67 4.75 -13.05
N ARG A 295 -14.78 5.43 -13.35
CA ARG A 295 -14.91 6.89 -13.36
C ARG A 295 -16.01 7.29 -12.38
N LEU A 296 -15.76 8.36 -11.63
CA LEU A 296 -16.76 8.93 -10.73
C LEU A 296 -17.66 9.90 -11.50
N LEU A 297 -18.96 9.86 -11.19
CA LEU A 297 -19.96 10.78 -11.72
C LEU A 297 -20.57 11.63 -10.61
N GLU A 298 -20.98 12.84 -10.96
CA GLU A 298 -21.68 13.74 -10.04
C GLU A 298 -23.16 13.35 -9.88
N ASN A 299 -23.79 12.80 -10.93
CA ASN A 299 -25.21 12.42 -10.94
C ASN A 299 -25.39 10.90 -11.12
N TRP A 300 -26.38 10.34 -10.43
CA TRP A 300 -26.69 8.90 -10.45
C TRP A 300 -27.36 8.44 -11.76
N GLU A 301 -28.12 9.34 -12.40
CA GLU A 301 -28.83 9.09 -13.67
C GLU A 301 -27.88 8.70 -14.81
N ASP A 302 -26.61 9.10 -14.72
CA ASP A 302 -25.57 8.82 -15.72
C ASP A 302 -24.72 7.57 -15.37
N SER A 303 -24.99 6.91 -14.25
CA SER A 303 -24.17 5.82 -13.70
C SER A 303 -24.61 4.44 -14.17
N ASP A 304 -23.65 3.52 -14.37
CA ASP A 304 -23.92 2.15 -14.85
C ASP A 304 -24.63 1.29 -13.77
N LEU A 305 -24.75 1.81 -12.54
CA LEU A 305 -25.48 1.19 -11.42
C LEU A 305 -26.89 1.77 -11.23
N GLY A 306 -27.24 2.85 -11.94
CA GLY A 306 -28.55 3.52 -11.85
C GLY A 306 -29.70 2.73 -12.50
N ASP A 307 -29.39 1.67 -13.25
CA ASP A 307 -30.35 0.86 -14.00
C ASP A 307 -30.77 -0.44 -13.25
N LEU A 308 -30.65 -0.45 -11.91
CA LEU A 308 -31.02 -1.58 -11.05
C LEU A 308 -32.46 -1.51 -10.50
N SER A 309 -33.33 -0.66 -11.08
CA SER A 309 -34.75 -0.54 -10.73
C SER A 309 -35.66 -1.45 -11.56
#